data_AF-A0A1Y3EK53-F1
#
_entry.id   AF-A0A1Y3EK53-F1
#
_cell.length_a   1.000
_cell.length_b   1.000
_cell.length_c   1.000
_cell.angle_alpha   90.00
_cell.angle_beta   90.00
_cell.angle_gamma   90.00
#
_symmetry.space_group_name_H-M   'P 1'
#
loop_
_entity.id
_entity.type
_entity.pdbx_description
1 polymer ?
#
loop_
_entity_poly.entity_id
_entity_poly.type
_entity_poly.pdbx_seq_one_letter_code
_entity_poly.pdbx_strand_id
1 'polypeptide(L)'
;MGASLSEPDTKLTTASCGNSYLKVGSSSMQGWRIQMEDAHTHLLSLPEDEKVSFFGVYDGHGGACASRYASCHLHKAIAQTKAFAEGDLVEAIKQGFLDVDKDISWKFGWRSGYYCSDSDAEGGYTVL
;
A
#
# COMPACT_ATOMS: atom_id res chain seq x y z
N MET A 1 3.71 -22.87 20.82
CA MET A 1 3.28 -23.31 19.48
C MET A 1 3.03 -22.06 18.66
N GLY A 2 3.55 -21.99 17.43
CA GLY A 2 3.56 -20.77 16.61
C GLY A 2 2.17 -20.24 16.25
N ALA A 3 2.11 -18.97 15.88
CA ALA A 3 0.87 -18.28 15.50
C ALA A 3 0.43 -18.70 14.08
N SER A 4 -0.24 -19.84 13.97
CA SER A 4 -0.77 -20.33 12.69
C SER A 4 -2.16 -20.92 12.86
N LEU A 5 -2.98 -20.81 11.81
CA LEU A 5 -4.31 -21.42 11.76
C LEU A 5 -4.23 -22.96 11.70
N SER A 6 -5.31 -23.63 12.07
CA SER A 6 -5.44 -25.10 11.96
C SER A 6 -5.50 -25.57 10.50
N GLU A 7 -5.97 -24.72 9.61
CA GLU A 7 -6.02 -24.91 8.16
C GLU A 7 -5.75 -23.56 7.47
N PRO A 8 -5.25 -23.54 6.22
CA PRO A 8 -4.99 -22.29 5.54
C PRO A 8 -6.30 -21.62 5.11
N ASP A 9 -6.38 -20.31 5.29
CA ASP A 9 -7.39 -19.51 4.60
C ASP A 9 -7.01 -19.42 3.12
N THR A 10 -7.79 -20.11 2.28
CA THR A 10 -7.60 -20.20 0.83
C THR A 10 -8.45 -19.21 0.05
N LYS A 11 -9.16 -18.30 0.75
CA LYS A 11 -9.94 -17.25 0.09
C LYS A 11 -8.99 -16.34 -0.69
N LEU A 12 -9.20 -16.28 -2.00
CA LEU A 12 -8.49 -15.37 -2.89
C LEU A 12 -9.22 -14.04 -2.97
N THR A 13 -8.48 -12.94 -2.85
CA THR A 13 -8.95 -11.62 -3.25
C THR A 13 -8.25 -11.25 -4.55
N THR A 14 -8.99 -11.30 -5.66
CA THR A 14 -8.46 -11.06 -6.99
C THR A 14 -9.06 -9.77 -7.55
N ALA A 15 -8.23 -8.95 -8.19
CA ALA A 15 -8.67 -7.77 -8.92
C ALA A 15 -8.00 -7.73 -10.30
N SER A 16 -8.63 -7.04 -11.24
CA SER A 16 -8.05 -6.79 -12.56
C SER A 16 -8.56 -5.47 -13.11
N CYS A 17 -7.67 -4.72 -13.74
CA CYS A 17 -7.99 -3.47 -14.41
C CYS A 17 -7.16 -3.32 -15.69
N GLY A 18 -7.55 -2.41 -16.57
CA GLY A 18 -6.75 -2.11 -17.75
C GLY A 18 -7.16 -0.81 -18.44
N ASN A 19 -6.24 -0.24 -19.19
CA ASN A 19 -6.46 0.90 -20.07
C ASN A 19 -5.91 0.58 -21.48
N SER A 20 -5.78 1.59 -22.34
CA SER A 20 -5.25 1.40 -23.69
C SER A 20 -3.77 0.95 -23.74
N TYR A 21 -3.04 1.10 -22.64
CA TYR A 21 -1.60 0.83 -22.57
C TYR A 21 -1.26 -0.44 -21.79
N LEU A 22 -2.02 -0.73 -20.72
CA LEU A 22 -1.71 -1.77 -19.74
C LEU A 22 -2.94 -2.60 -19.40
N LYS A 23 -2.71 -3.88 -19.09
CA LYS A 23 -3.68 -4.78 -18.43
C LYS A 23 -3.02 -5.35 -17.20
N VAL A 24 -3.72 -5.33 -16.07
CA VAL A 24 -3.18 -5.64 -14.76
C VAL A 24 -4.12 -6.61 -14.05
N GLY A 25 -3.53 -7.58 -13.36
CA GLY A 25 -4.25 -8.49 -12.47
C GLY A 25 -3.47 -8.67 -11.17
N SER A 26 -4.18 -8.75 -10.06
CA SER A 26 -3.62 -9.04 -8.74
C SER A 26 -4.42 -10.15 -8.08
N SER A 27 -3.77 -10.92 -7.22
CA SER A 27 -4.43 -11.88 -6.34
C SER A 27 -3.66 -11.98 -5.03
N SER A 28 -4.37 -11.97 -3.90
CA SER A 28 -3.80 -12.18 -2.57
C SER A 28 -4.54 -13.28 -1.81
N MET A 29 -3.84 -13.92 -0.87
CA MET A 29 -4.33 -15.03 -0.05
C MET A 29 -3.62 -15.01 1.31
N GLN A 30 -4.38 -15.14 2.40
CA GLN A 30 -3.82 -15.12 3.77
C GLN A 30 -3.03 -16.40 4.10
N GLY A 31 -3.49 -17.55 3.61
CA GLY A 31 -2.86 -18.83 3.88
C GLY A 31 -2.90 -19.19 5.37
N TRP A 32 -1.75 -19.62 5.92
CA TRP A 32 -1.66 -20.15 7.28
C TRP A 32 -1.54 -19.10 8.39
N ARG A 33 -1.38 -17.82 8.03
CA ARG A 33 -1.24 -16.73 9.00
C ARG A 33 -2.58 -16.44 9.68
N ILE A 34 -2.54 -15.99 10.93
CA ILE A 34 -3.75 -15.62 11.69
C ILE A 34 -4.41 -14.36 11.12
N GLN A 35 -3.60 -13.44 10.58
CA GLN A 35 -4.05 -12.18 10.00
C GLN A 35 -3.38 -11.96 8.64
N MET A 36 -4.12 -11.36 7.71
CA MET A 36 -3.59 -10.86 6.44
C MET A 36 -2.94 -9.50 6.68
N GLU A 37 -1.61 -9.46 6.66
CA GLU A 37 -0.83 -8.23 6.87
C GLU A 37 -0.38 -7.58 5.56
N ASP A 38 -0.46 -8.27 4.42
CA ASP A 38 -0.09 -7.67 3.13
C ASP A 38 -1.16 -6.69 2.61
N ALA A 39 -0.69 -5.71 1.84
CA ALA A 39 -1.51 -4.81 1.07
C ALA A 39 -0.94 -4.66 -0.36
N HIS A 40 -1.74 -4.14 -1.29
CA HIS A 40 -1.27 -3.84 -2.63
C HIS A 40 -2.05 -2.69 -3.26
N THR A 41 -1.41 -1.99 -4.21
CA THR A 41 -1.96 -0.85 -4.95
C THR A 41 -1.64 -1.01 -6.43
N HIS A 42 -2.60 -0.72 -7.31
CA HIS A 42 -2.43 -0.85 -8.76
C HIS A 42 -3.19 0.26 -9.51
N LEU A 43 -2.60 1.45 -9.57
CA LEU A 43 -3.18 2.62 -10.22
C LEU A 43 -2.74 2.67 -11.68
N LEU A 44 -3.70 2.72 -12.61
CA LEU A 44 -3.40 2.85 -14.04
C LEU A 44 -2.99 4.26 -14.46
N SER A 45 -3.30 5.25 -13.62
CA SER A 45 -2.97 6.66 -13.80
C SER A 45 -2.86 7.33 -12.44
N LEU A 46 -1.91 8.26 -12.28
CA LEU A 46 -1.85 9.13 -11.10
C LEU A 46 -2.64 10.42 -11.37
N PRO A 47 -3.30 11.01 -10.34
CA PRO A 47 -3.95 12.32 -10.48
C PRO A 47 -3.02 13.44 -10.96
N GLU A 48 -1.73 13.36 -10.58
CA GLU A 48 -0.70 14.33 -10.93
C GLU A 48 -0.16 14.14 -12.36
N ASP A 49 -0.20 12.92 -12.89
CA ASP A 49 0.17 12.60 -14.28
C ASP A 49 -0.58 11.35 -14.76
N GLU A 50 -1.55 11.56 -15.65
CA GLU A 50 -2.39 10.49 -16.22
C GLU A 50 -1.61 9.45 -17.02
N LYS A 51 -0.37 9.76 -17.44
CA LYS A 51 0.49 8.85 -18.19
C LYS A 51 1.31 7.93 -17.29
N VAL A 52 1.34 8.20 -15.98
CA VAL A 52 2.12 7.43 -15.01
C VAL A 52 1.20 6.45 -14.30
N SER A 53 1.53 5.17 -14.40
CA SER A 53 0.89 4.11 -13.61
C SER A 53 1.76 3.74 -12.40
N PHE A 54 1.12 3.38 -11.29
CA PHE A 54 1.81 3.00 -10.04
C PHE A 54 1.35 1.63 -9.56
N PHE A 55 2.31 0.77 -9.23
CA PHE A 55 2.06 -0.56 -8.68
C PHE A 55 2.93 -0.77 -7.45
N GLY A 56 2.33 -1.25 -6.35
CA GLY A 56 3.03 -1.51 -5.10
C GLY A 56 2.47 -2.74 -4.39
N VAL A 57 3.36 -3.55 -3.82
CA VAL A 57 3.03 -4.67 -2.93
C VAL A 57 3.75 -4.44 -1.62
N TYR A 58 3.05 -4.59 -0.51
CA TYR A 58 3.51 -4.23 0.81
C TYR A 58 3.34 -5.44 1.73
N ASP A 59 4.44 -6.07 2.13
CA ASP A 59 4.46 -7.21 3.06
C ASP A 59 4.53 -6.67 4.50
N GLY A 60 3.44 -6.84 5.24
CA GLY A 60 3.35 -6.37 6.62
C GLY A 60 3.99 -7.35 7.61
N HIS A 61 4.64 -6.83 8.64
CA HIS A 61 5.16 -7.65 9.73
C HIS A 61 4.94 -6.98 11.09
N GLY A 62 4.26 -7.69 12.00
CA GLY A 62 3.95 -7.16 13.33
C GLY A 62 2.69 -6.29 13.35
N GLY A 63 1.77 -6.55 12.40
CA GLY A 63 0.52 -5.82 12.19
C GLY A 63 0.40 -5.25 10.77
N ALA A 64 -0.84 -5.14 10.29
CA ALA A 64 -1.15 -4.66 8.94
C ALA A 64 -1.09 -3.11 8.77
N CYS A 65 -0.79 -2.37 9.83
CA CYS A 65 -0.96 -0.91 9.85
C CYS A 65 -0.02 -0.18 8.89
N ALA A 66 1.27 -0.53 8.92
CA ALA A 66 2.28 0.11 8.08
C ALA A 66 2.06 -0.21 6.59
N SER A 67 1.79 -1.48 6.27
CA SER A 67 1.53 -1.93 4.89
C SER A 67 0.27 -1.28 4.31
N ARG A 68 -0.84 -1.24 5.07
CA ARG A 68 -2.08 -0.55 4.68
C ARG A 68 -1.89 0.95 4.51
N TYR A 69 -1.20 1.61 5.44
CA TYR A 69 -0.94 3.05 5.32
C TYR A 69 -0.09 3.35 4.09
N ALA A 70 0.99 2.61 3.88
CA ALA A 70 1.85 2.76 2.72
C ALA A 70 1.09 2.53 1.40
N SER A 71 0.20 1.54 1.32
CA SER A 71 -0.60 1.29 0.12
C SER A 71 -1.50 2.48 -0.26
N CYS A 72 -2.02 3.21 0.73
CA CYS A 72 -2.93 4.33 0.52
C CYS A 72 -2.22 5.68 0.28
N HIS A 73 -0.95 5.83 0.69
CA HIS A 73 -0.28 7.13 0.76
C HIS A 73 1.02 7.23 -0.03
N LEU A 74 1.75 6.12 -0.26
CA LEU A 74 3.08 6.19 -0.87
C LEU A 74 3.07 6.79 -2.28
N HIS A 75 2.13 6.37 -3.12
CA HIS A 75 2.00 6.91 -4.48
C HIS A 75 1.71 8.42 -4.47
N LYS A 76 0.89 8.91 -3.52
CA LYS A 76 0.58 10.33 -3.35
C LYS A 76 1.80 11.10 -2.88
N ALA A 77 2.51 10.58 -1.88
CA ALA A 77 3.71 11.20 -1.34
C ALA A 77 4.79 11.37 -2.40
N ILE A 78 5.01 10.36 -3.26
CA ILE A 78 5.94 10.42 -4.38
C ILE A 78 5.50 11.48 -5.40
N ALA A 79 4.23 11.42 -5.85
CA ALA A 79 3.70 12.29 -6.90
C ALA A 79 3.64 13.77 -6.50
N GLN A 80 3.52 14.06 -5.21
CA GLN A 80 3.49 15.43 -4.67
C GLN A 80 4.87 16.06 -4.48
N THR A 81 5.96 15.32 -4.69
CA THR A 81 7.32 15.87 -4.57
C THR A 81 7.66 16.81 -5.74
N LYS A 82 8.51 17.81 -5.49
CA LYS A 82 9.05 18.67 -6.55
C LYS A 82 9.87 17.86 -7.56
N ALA A 83 10.65 16.89 -7.07
CA ALA A 83 11.47 16.00 -7.90
C ALA A 83 10.61 15.23 -8.92
N PHE A 84 9.41 14.80 -8.54
CA PHE A 84 8.48 14.14 -9.47
C PHE A 84 8.06 15.07 -10.61
N ALA A 85 7.67 16.31 -10.28
CA ALA A 85 7.31 17.33 -11.27
C ALA A 85 8.48 17.72 -12.20
N GLU A 86 9.71 17.63 -11.71
CA GLU A 86 10.95 17.87 -12.49
C GLU A 86 11.40 16.64 -13.30
N GLY A 87 10.76 15.48 -13.12
CA GLY A 87 11.10 14.22 -13.77
C GLY A 87 12.25 13.44 -13.11
N ASP A 88 12.75 13.90 -11.97
CA ASP A 88 13.71 13.15 -11.13
C ASP A 88 12.97 12.12 -10.26
N LEU A 89 12.61 11.01 -10.89
CA LEU A 89 11.89 9.92 -10.23
C LEU A 89 12.69 9.27 -9.08
N VAL A 90 14.03 9.26 -9.17
CA VAL A 90 14.86 8.61 -8.14
C VAL A 90 14.76 9.39 -6.84
N GLU A 91 14.89 10.71 -6.90
CA GLU A 91 14.77 11.55 -5.71
C GLU A 91 13.32 11.62 -5.22
N ALA A 92 12.34 11.68 -6.13
CA ALA A 92 10.92 11.63 -5.79
C ALA A 92 10.56 10.39 -4.98
N ILE A 93 11.02 9.22 -5.40
CA ILE A 93 10.77 7.95 -4.71
C ILE A 93 11.41 7.98 -3.32
N LYS A 94 12.70 8.34 -3.21
CA LYS A 94 13.38 8.41 -1.91
C LYS A 94 12.64 9.33 -0.93
N GLN A 95 12.30 10.53 -1.38
CA GLN A 95 11.61 11.51 -0.55
C GLN A 95 10.22 11.02 -0.14
N GLY A 96 9.46 10.44 -1.07
CA GLY A 96 8.14 9.86 -0.78
C GLY A 96 8.20 8.74 0.27
N PHE A 97 9.19 7.86 0.21
CA PHE A 97 9.39 6.82 1.24
C PHE A 97 9.73 7.44 2.61
N LEU A 98 10.62 8.44 2.65
CA LEU A 98 10.99 9.10 3.90
C LEU A 98 9.81 9.85 4.53
N ASP A 99 8.93 10.44 3.74
CA ASP A 99 7.77 11.17 4.25
C ASP A 99 6.69 10.23 4.77
N VAL A 100 6.43 9.11 4.06
CA VAL A 100 5.54 8.06 4.57
C VAL A 100 6.08 7.42 5.85
N ASP A 101 7.40 7.19 5.96
CA ASP A 101 8.00 6.64 7.18
C ASP A 101 7.84 7.58 8.38
N LYS A 102 8.04 8.89 8.19
CA LYS A 102 7.78 9.90 9.23
C LYS A 102 6.31 9.91 9.66
N ASP A 103 5.39 9.83 8.70
CA ASP A 103 3.95 9.78 8.96
C ASP A 103 3.58 8.54 9.79
N ILE A 104 4.08 7.36 9.40
CA ILE A 104 3.84 6.10 10.11
C ILE A 104 4.40 6.19 11.54
N SER A 105 5.62 6.71 11.69
CA SER A 105 6.27 6.90 12.99
C SER A 105 5.47 7.85 13.90
N TRP A 106 4.93 8.93 13.35
CA TRP A 106 4.10 9.88 14.08
C TRP A 106 2.73 9.29 14.46
N LYS A 107 2.04 8.63 13.52
CA LYS A 107 0.68 8.11 13.71
C LYS A 107 0.62 6.82 14.52
N PHE A 108 1.54 5.89 14.27
CA PHE A 108 1.52 4.53 14.82
C PHE A 108 2.71 4.23 15.75
N GLY A 109 3.56 5.22 16.03
CA GLY A 109 4.64 5.05 16.99
C GLY A 109 4.15 4.66 18.38
N TRP A 110 4.98 3.96 19.15
CA TRP A 110 4.69 3.42 20.49
C TRP A 110 4.15 4.46 21.50
N ARG A 111 4.37 5.76 21.25
CA ARG A 111 3.89 6.86 22.09
C ARG A 111 2.45 7.29 21.77
N SER A 112 1.94 6.90 20.60
CA SER A 112 0.65 7.31 20.08
C SER A 112 -0.50 6.68 20.88
N GLY A 113 -0.34 5.44 21.36
CA GLY A 113 -1.41 4.68 22.01
C GLY A 113 -2.55 4.29 21.06
N TYR A 114 -2.43 4.60 19.77
CA TYR A 114 -3.38 4.27 18.72
C TYR A 114 -3.18 2.84 18.24
N TYR A 115 -4.28 2.08 18.20
CA TYR A 115 -4.41 0.82 17.49
C TYR A 115 -4.97 1.12 16.12
N CYS A 116 -4.33 0.65 15.04
CA CYS A 116 -4.90 0.95 13.73
C CYS A 116 -6.21 0.19 13.51
N SER A 117 -7.14 0.93 12.96
CA SER A 117 -8.52 0.55 12.72
C SER A 117 -8.76 0.44 11.21
N ASP A 118 -9.81 -0.24 10.80
CA ASP A 118 -10.19 -0.30 9.39
C ASP A 118 -10.54 1.09 8.81
N SER A 119 -10.86 2.08 9.65
CA SER A 119 -11.05 3.49 9.26
C SER A 119 -9.76 4.25 8.98
N ASP A 120 -8.59 3.81 9.48
CA ASP A 120 -7.31 4.40 9.09
C ASP A 120 -6.92 4.05 7.64
N ALA A 121 -7.69 3.13 7.02
CA ALA A 121 -7.67 2.80 5.62
C ALA A 121 -8.74 3.57 4.80
N GLU A 122 -9.32 4.67 5.32
CA GLU A 122 -10.22 5.53 4.55
C GLU A 122 -9.51 6.04 3.28
N GLY A 123 -9.90 5.43 2.15
CA GLY A 123 -9.16 5.46 0.89
C GLY A 123 -9.21 4.17 0.08
N GLY A 124 -9.79 3.09 0.62
CA GLY A 124 -10.35 1.99 -0.17
C GLY A 124 -9.38 0.85 -0.47
N TYR A 125 -9.76 -0.35 -0.05
CA TYR A 125 -9.43 -1.60 -0.74
C TYR A 125 -10.14 -1.69 -2.09
N THR A 126 -10.12 -0.61 -2.87
CA THR A 126 -10.70 -0.57 -4.20
C THR A 126 -9.86 0.37 -5.03
N VAL A 127 -8.86 -0.23 -5.64
CA VAL A 127 -8.40 0.21 -6.94
C VAL A 127 -9.57 0.16 -7.92
N LEU A 128 -9.81 1.29 -8.56
CA LEU A 128 -10.22 1.36 -9.96
C LEU A 128 -9.19 2.20 -10.70
#